data_AF-A0A497FZ17-F1
#
_entry.id   AF-A0A497FZ17-F1
#
_cell.length_a   1.000
_cell.length_b   1.000
_cell.length_c   1.000
_cell.angle_alpha   90.00
_cell.angle_beta   90.00
_cell.angle_gamma   90.00
#
_symmetry.space_group_name_H-M   'P 1'
#
loop_
_entity.id
_entity.type
_entity.pdbx_description
1 polymer ?
#
loop_
_entity_poly.entity_id
_entity_poly.type
_entity_poly.pdbx_seq_one_letter_code
_entity_poly.pdbx_strand_id
1 'polypeptide(L)'
;MNNLETVFSYKGKNPTEIPSLIAYGSELIMCLNTLTKNREEAGVYVSSDGCTWEKVASGIMNFWSYQVFDGDLYVGASTFDGKKTYVFRYDGSEFQKVLELTPGGGGGGGLVESLGVFKNTLYAGRRNEIWRSFDGEKWEKVFEFNTGKSLYQFFEYRSMFYVFEGEPIRSPSRVYCTENGKEWKEYREYSHVEWFRSHSPSDRVVLRYPYVADGRGAVYFFDGELHKFFERKQVRQPYNVAIRLKTFEDRLFIVYGAGTCAPARGEVWVWDEYKCSRILSLPFGVYDVEVFGGYLYLACNNWSQVGGFCESLVIRIPAHLKYEQPPLALSLTANGIPLSSKILRETITTDPVPVMGYRRKTLYLYPKTNLTLVVEVLSVNGDWLVYDRVKARREALFEYSIPCEGRMVRFRLESSEPLALRHAYVYLSQ
;
A
#
# COMPACT_ATOMS: atom_id res chain seq x y z
N MET A 1 2.88 16.98 -20.11
CA MET A 1 1.53 16.49 -19.77
C MET A 1 0.71 16.03 -20.99
N ASN A 2 1.24 16.06 -22.23
CA ASN A 2 0.47 15.82 -23.47
C ASN A 2 0.13 14.33 -23.79
N ASN A 3 0.36 13.39 -22.86
CA ASN A 3 0.19 11.94 -23.11
C ASN A 3 -0.77 11.28 -22.11
N LEU A 4 -1.65 12.06 -21.45
CA LEU A 4 -2.68 11.52 -20.57
C LEU A 4 -3.99 11.42 -21.36
N GLU A 5 -4.59 10.24 -21.40
CA GLU A 5 -5.85 10.01 -22.11
C GLU A 5 -6.91 9.50 -21.15
N THR A 6 -8.05 10.17 -21.09
CA THR A 6 -9.21 9.67 -20.36
C THR A 6 -9.94 8.65 -21.23
N VAL A 7 -9.89 7.38 -20.83
CA VAL A 7 -10.51 6.26 -21.56
C VAL A 7 -11.85 5.83 -20.95
N PHE A 8 -12.16 6.31 -19.75
CA PHE A 8 -13.47 6.21 -19.14
C PHE A 8 -13.75 7.45 -18.30
N SER A 9 -14.97 7.96 -18.35
CA SER A 9 -15.46 8.97 -17.42
C SER A 9 -16.90 8.67 -17.06
N TYR A 10 -17.18 8.70 -15.76
CA TYR A 10 -18.52 8.70 -15.23
C TYR A 10 -18.72 9.91 -14.34
N LYS A 11 -19.65 10.77 -14.76
CA LYS A 11 -20.08 11.94 -14.01
C LYS A 11 -21.54 11.78 -13.61
N GLY A 12 -21.75 11.25 -12.40
CA GLY A 12 -23.07 11.10 -11.82
C GLY A 12 -23.61 12.41 -11.24
N LYS A 13 -24.93 12.46 -11.01
CA LYS A 13 -25.52 13.43 -10.07
C LYS A 13 -25.08 13.17 -8.63
N ASN A 14 -24.70 11.92 -8.36
CA ASN A 14 -24.34 11.38 -7.07
C ASN A 14 -22.86 10.99 -7.02
N PRO A 15 -22.26 10.96 -5.82
CA PRO A 15 -20.88 10.54 -5.68
C PRO A 15 -20.60 9.11 -6.12
N THR A 16 -19.56 8.91 -6.93
CA THR A 16 -19.11 7.59 -7.42
C THR A 16 -17.63 7.34 -7.21
N GLU A 17 -17.21 6.09 -7.15
CA GLU A 17 -15.79 5.77 -6.93
C GLU A 17 -15.39 4.54 -7.74
N ILE A 18 -14.19 4.55 -8.31
CA ILE A 18 -13.52 3.35 -8.83
C ILE A 18 -12.47 2.92 -7.79
N PRO A 19 -12.69 1.85 -7.02
CA PRO A 19 -11.78 1.46 -5.92
C PRO A 19 -10.58 0.63 -6.40
N SER A 20 -10.70 -0.06 -7.54
CA SER A 20 -9.66 -0.93 -8.09
C SER A 20 -9.74 -1.05 -9.62
N LEU A 21 -8.60 -1.31 -10.25
CA LEU A 21 -8.45 -1.75 -11.64
C LEU A 21 -7.75 -3.12 -11.65
N ILE A 22 -8.32 -4.05 -12.41
CA ILE A 22 -7.88 -5.45 -12.40
C ILE A 22 -7.63 -5.89 -13.83
N ALA A 23 -6.38 -6.23 -14.16
CA ALA A 23 -6.07 -6.98 -15.37
C ALA A 23 -6.28 -8.46 -15.10
N TYR A 24 -7.10 -9.12 -15.91
CA TYR A 24 -7.40 -10.53 -15.83
C TYR A 24 -7.59 -11.10 -17.24
N GLY A 25 -6.82 -12.13 -17.59
CA GLY A 25 -6.80 -12.66 -18.95
C GLY A 25 -6.48 -11.56 -19.98
N SER A 26 -7.38 -11.39 -20.94
CA SER A 26 -7.31 -10.35 -21.98
C SER A 26 -8.16 -9.12 -21.68
N GLU A 27 -8.57 -8.92 -20.43
CA GLU A 27 -9.51 -7.88 -20.05
C GLU A 27 -8.96 -6.99 -18.93
N LEU A 28 -9.39 -5.73 -18.96
CA LEU A 28 -9.30 -4.80 -17.87
C LEU A 28 -10.68 -4.63 -17.24
N ILE A 29 -10.76 -4.83 -15.93
CA ILE A 29 -12.00 -4.86 -15.17
C ILE A 29 -11.97 -3.74 -14.14
N MET A 30 -13.11 -3.06 -13.96
CA MET A 30 -13.32 -2.10 -12.89
C MET A 30 -14.70 -2.22 -12.28
N CYS A 31 -14.83 -1.81 -11.02
CA CYS A 31 -16.12 -1.64 -10.37
C CYS A 31 -16.38 -0.15 -10.16
N LEU A 32 -17.57 0.31 -10.52
CA LEU A 32 -18.06 1.65 -10.20
C LEU A 32 -18.98 1.57 -8.98
N ASN A 33 -18.52 2.17 -7.89
CA ASN A 33 -19.26 2.35 -6.65
C ASN A 33 -20.21 3.55 -6.74
N THR A 34 -21.35 3.51 -6.07
CA THR A 34 -22.17 4.70 -5.79
C THR A 34 -22.41 4.88 -4.29
N LEU A 35 -22.10 6.07 -3.77
CA LEU A 35 -22.28 6.36 -2.35
C LEU A 35 -23.76 6.64 -1.98
N THR A 36 -24.66 6.66 -2.96
CA THR A 36 -26.10 6.87 -2.74
C THR A 36 -26.91 5.59 -2.72
N LYS A 37 -26.26 4.43 -2.82
CA LYS A 37 -26.92 3.12 -2.86
C LYS A 37 -27.90 3.02 -4.04
N ASN A 38 -27.57 3.60 -5.18
CA ASN A 38 -28.33 3.45 -6.42
C ASN A 38 -27.88 2.18 -7.17
N ARG A 39 -28.77 1.18 -7.26
CA ARG A 39 -28.47 -0.11 -7.88
C ARG A 39 -28.02 0.00 -9.36
N GLU A 40 -28.59 0.93 -10.11
CA GLU A 40 -28.31 1.08 -11.54
C GLU A 40 -26.99 1.81 -11.82
N GLU A 41 -26.54 2.67 -10.89
CA GLU A 41 -25.22 3.31 -10.99
C GLU A 41 -24.10 2.35 -10.60
N ALA A 42 -24.33 1.54 -9.56
CA ALA A 42 -23.40 0.50 -9.14
C ALA A 42 -23.21 -0.56 -10.24
N GLY A 43 -21.97 -0.90 -10.57
CA GLY A 43 -21.74 -1.99 -11.50
C GLY A 43 -20.30 -2.32 -11.79
N VAL A 44 -20.13 -3.37 -12.60
CA VAL A 44 -18.83 -3.86 -13.06
C VAL A 44 -18.74 -3.62 -14.56
N TYR A 45 -17.59 -3.11 -14.97
CA TYR A 45 -17.28 -2.80 -16.35
C TYR A 45 -16.03 -3.57 -16.78
N VAL A 46 -16.02 -4.03 -18.02
CA VAL A 46 -14.89 -4.72 -18.65
C VAL A 46 -14.47 -4.00 -19.92
N SER A 47 -13.20 -4.14 -20.29
CA SER A 47 -12.64 -3.60 -21.52
C SER A 47 -11.56 -4.54 -22.05
N SER A 48 -11.69 -4.96 -23.31
CA SER A 48 -10.71 -5.83 -23.99
C SER A 48 -9.58 -5.06 -24.68
N ASP A 49 -9.78 -3.77 -24.94
CA ASP A 49 -8.81 -2.87 -25.58
C ASP A 49 -8.29 -1.77 -24.62
N GLY A 50 -8.86 -1.69 -23.42
CA GLY A 50 -8.62 -0.66 -22.42
C GLY A 50 -9.18 0.72 -22.80
N CYS A 51 -10.00 0.83 -23.84
CA CYS A 51 -10.58 2.09 -24.33
C CYS A 51 -12.10 2.04 -24.33
N THR A 52 -12.67 0.92 -24.75
CA THR A 52 -14.11 0.69 -24.85
C THR A 52 -14.55 -0.12 -23.65
N TRP A 53 -15.51 0.41 -22.89
CA TRP A 53 -15.97 -0.18 -21.64
C TRP A 53 -17.43 -0.63 -21.73
N GLU A 54 -17.68 -1.88 -21.36
CA GLU A 54 -19.01 -2.49 -21.32
C GLU A 54 -19.41 -2.81 -19.89
N LYS A 55 -20.66 -2.49 -19.51
CA LYS A 55 -21.20 -2.85 -18.19
C LYS A 55 -21.71 -4.29 -18.22
N VAL A 56 -21.08 -5.17 -17.46
CA VAL A 56 -21.42 -6.62 -17.41
C VAL A 56 -22.22 -7.02 -16.18
N ALA A 57 -22.26 -6.18 -15.14
CA ALA A 57 -23.07 -6.43 -13.95
C ALA A 57 -23.57 -5.14 -13.29
N SER A 58 -24.74 -5.19 -12.65
CA SER A 58 -25.38 -4.08 -11.91
C SER A 58 -25.62 -4.42 -10.45
N GLY A 59 -25.58 -3.42 -9.56
CA GLY A 59 -25.89 -3.57 -8.13
C GLY A 59 -24.79 -4.23 -7.29
N ILE A 60 -23.62 -4.44 -7.87
CA ILE A 60 -22.40 -4.94 -7.21
C ILE A 60 -21.48 -3.74 -6.96
N MET A 61 -20.90 -3.68 -5.76
CA MET A 61 -19.98 -2.61 -5.36
C MET A 61 -18.76 -3.16 -4.63
N ASN A 62 -17.79 -2.28 -4.41
CA ASN A 62 -16.66 -2.40 -3.50
C ASN A 62 -15.71 -3.54 -3.84
N PHE A 63 -15.24 -3.61 -5.09
CA PHE A 63 -14.08 -4.44 -5.46
C PHE A 63 -12.81 -3.90 -4.79
N TRP A 64 -12.66 -4.13 -3.49
CA TRP A 64 -11.55 -3.58 -2.69
C TRP A 64 -10.36 -4.52 -2.65
N SER A 65 -10.63 -5.83 -2.73
CA SER A 65 -9.63 -6.88 -2.82
C SER A 65 -9.94 -7.82 -3.97
N TYR A 66 -8.90 -8.41 -4.54
CA TYR A 66 -9.01 -9.42 -5.58
C TYR A 66 -7.80 -10.34 -5.55
N GLN A 67 -7.94 -11.53 -6.14
CA GLN A 67 -6.86 -12.51 -6.28
C GLN A 67 -7.21 -13.49 -7.39
N VAL A 68 -6.23 -13.87 -8.21
CA VAL A 68 -6.38 -15.00 -9.15
C VAL A 68 -6.06 -16.30 -8.41
N PHE A 69 -6.92 -17.30 -8.54
CA PHE A 69 -6.75 -18.63 -7.95
C PHE A 69 -7.32 -19.68 -8.90
N ASP A 70 -6.55 -20.75 -9.15
CA ASP A 70 -6.92 -21.84 -10.07
C ASP A 70 -7.43 -21.38 -11.45
N GLY A 71 -6.82 -20.31 -11.97
CA GLY A 71 -7.18 -19.74 -13.27
C GLY A 71 -8.28 -18.67 -13.24
N ASP A 72 -9.08 -18.60 -12.17
CA ASP A 72 -10.21 -17.68 -12.07
C ASP A 72 -9.90 -16.45 -11.20
N LEU A 73 -10.62 -15.35 -11.47
CA LEU A 73 -10.55 -14.13 -10.68
C LEU A 73 -11.55 -14.16 -9.51
N TYR A 74 -11.06 -13.96 -8.29
CA TYR A 74 -11.89 -13.78 -7.11
C TYR A 74 -11.86 -12.33 -6.66
N VAL A 75 -13.02 -11.77 -6.31
CA VAL A 75 -13.15 -10.38 -5.85
C VAL A 75 -14.00 -10.29 -4.60
N GLY A 76 -13.50 -9.57 -3.60
CA GLY A 76 -14.29 -9.16 -2.44
C GLY A 76 -15.21 -8.01 -2.83
N ALA A 77 -16.51 -8.10 -2.49
CA ALA A 77 -17.52 -7.13 -2.90
C ALA A 77 -18.64 -6.98 -1.85
N SER A 78 -19.55 -6.04 -2.07
CA SER A 78 -20.83 -5.94 -1.33
C SER A 78 -22.01 -5.67 -2.24
N THR A 79 -23.22 -5.82 -1.66
CA THR A 79 -24.40 -5.20 -2.23
C THR A 79 -24.27 -3.68 -2.27
N PHE A 80 -24.95 -3.06 -3.22
CA PHE A 80 -25.00 -1.61 -3.35
C PHE A 80 -25.52 -0.88 -2.09
N ASP A 81 -26.31 -1.55 -1.26
CA ASP A 81 -26.83 -0.98 -0.01
C ASP A 81 -25.93 -1.23 1.22
N GLY A 82 -24.86 -2.01 1.03
CA GLY A 82 -23.88 -2.37 2.05
C GLY A 82 -24.39 -3.42 3.05
N LYS A 83 -25.53 -4.08 2.85
CA LYS A 83 -26.06 -5.04 3.84
C LYS A 83 -25.35 -6.39 3.83
N LYS A 84 -24.82 -6.82 2.67
CA LYS A 84 -24.17 -8.12 2.50
C LYS A 84 -22.79 -7.96 1.91
N THR A 85 -21.89 -8.87 2.28
CA THR A 85 -20.56 -9.03 1.68
C THR A 85 -20.52 -10.30 0.87
N TYR A 86 -19.81 -10.24 -0.26
CA TYR A 86 -19.66 -11.31 -1.20
C TYR A 86 -18.19 -11.59 -1.50
N VAL A 87 -17.91 -12.84 -1.84
CA VAL A 87 -16.81 -13.14 -2.77
C VAL A 87 -17.47 -13.60 -4.07
N PHE A 88 -17.10 -12.94 -5.17
CA PHE A 88 -17.46 -13.42 -6.51
C PHE A 88 -16.25 -14.12 -7.14
N ARG A 89 -16.51 -15.18 -7.89
CA ARG A 89 -15.63 -15.82 -8.85
C ARG A 89 -15.99 -15.32 -10.24
N TYR A 90 -15.00 -15.06 -11.07
CA TYR A 90 -15.14 -14.65 -12.46
C TYR A 90 -14.21 -15.49 -13.33
N ASP A 91 -14.81 -16.24 -14.25
CA ASP A 91 -14.12 -17.16 -15.17
C ASP A 91 -13.77 -16.51 -16.53
N GLY A 92 -14.06 -15.22 -16.69
CA GLY A 92 -13.96 -14.51 -17.97
C GLY A 92 -15.30 -14.37 -18.69
N SER A 93 -16.38 -14.96 -18.16
CA SER A 93 -17.72 -14.84 -18.73
C SER A 93 -18.73 -14.26 -17.74
N GLU A 94 -18.82 -14.78 -16.51
CA GLU A 94 -19.81 -14.34 -15.54
C GLU A 94 -19.30 -14.26 -14.10
N PHE A 95 -19.82 -13.28 -13.34
CA PHE A 95 -19.55 -13.14 -11.92
C PHE A 95 -20.49 -14.02 -11.10
N GLN A 96 -19.99 -15.16 -10.65
CA GLN A 96 -20.72 -16.10 -9.79
C GLN A 96 -20.42 -15.82 -8.32
N LYS A 97 -21.46 -15.76 -7.49
CA LYS A 97 -21.29 -15.60 -6.04
C LYS A 97 -20.89 -16.93 -5.42
N VAL A 98 -19.73 -16.97 -4.77
CA VAL A 98 -19.20 -18.18 -4.10
C VAL A 98 -19.18 -18.07 -2.57
N LEU A 99 -19.30 -16.84 -2.03
CA LEU A 99 -19.46 -16.60 -0.60
C LEU A 99 -20.47 -15.48 -0.37
N GLU A 100 -21.33 -15.64 0.64
CA GLU A 100 -22.26 -14.61 1.12
C GLU A 100 -22.20 -14.52 2.64
N LEU A 101 -21.93 -13.33 3.18
CA LEU A 101 -21.83 -13.07 4.61
C LEU A 101 -22.55 -11.77 5.01
N THR A 102 -22.90 -11.66 6.29
CA THR A 102 -23.49 -10.46 6.91
C THR A 102 -22.75 -10.08 8.20
N PRO A 103 -22.69 -8.78 8.57
CA PRO A 103 -23.08 -7.61 7.77
C PRO A 103 -22.13 -7.37 6.59
N GLY A 104 -22.52 -6.49 5.68
CA GLY A 104 -21.62 -5.87 4.69
C GLY A 104 -21.18 -4.47 5.08
N GLY A 105 -20.28 -3.89 4.27
CA GLY A 105 -19.81 -2.50 4.41
C GLY A 105 -18.28 -2.37 4.52
N GLY A 106 -17.69 -1.33 3.92
CA GLY A 106 -16.25 -1.09 3.93
C GLY A 106 -15.73 -0.38 5.17
N GLY A 107 -14.41 -0.28 5.30
CA GLY A 107 -13.76 0.38 6.43
C GLY A 107 -13.88 -0.44 7.72
N GLY A 108 -13.63 -1.74 7.60
CA GLY A 108 -13.85 -2.71 8.68
C GLY A 108 -15.30 -2.99 9.08
N GLY A 109 -16.26 -2.50 8.31
CA GLY A 109 -17.70 -2.72 8.49
C GLY A 109 -18.21 -4.11 8.12
N GLY A 110 -17.38 -4.98 7.50
CA GLY A 110 -17.78 -6.34 7.12
C GLY A 110 -17.41 -6.78 5.70
N LEU A 111 -16.74 -5.95 4.88
CA LEU A 111 -16.23 -6.33 3.57
C LEU A 111 -15.08 -7.35 3.63
N VAL A 112 -14.88 -8.08 2.52
CA VAL A 112 -13.64 -8.82 2.27
C VAL A 112 -12.61 -7.82 1.75
N GLU A 113 -11.67 -7.44 2.61
CA GLU A 113 -10.73 -6.33 2.38
C GLU A 113 -9.33 -6.81 2.02
N SER A 114 -9.13 -8.13 2.04
CA SER A 114 -7.94 -8.80 1.55
C SER A 114 -8.28 -10.18 1.02
N LEU A 115 -7.64 -10.55 -0.09
CA LEU A 115 -7.63 -11.89 -0.66
C LEU A 115 -6.18 -12.31 -0.89
N GLY A 116 -5.87 -13.59 -0.74
CA GLY A 116 -4.53 -14.10 -1.01
C GLY A 116 -4.48 -15.61 -1.15
N VAL A 117 -3.48 -16.12 -1.86
CA VAL A 117 -3.27 -17.56 -2.04
C VAL A 117 -2.07 -18.00 -1.23
N PHE A 118 -2.22 -19.11 -0.52
CA PHE A 118 -1.12 -19.77 0.17
C PHE A 118 -1.31 -21.28 0.10
N LYS A 119 -0.25 -22.01 -0.27
CA LYS A 119 -0.26 -23.49 -0.37
C LYS A 119 -1.50 -24.02 -1.11
N ASN A 120 -1.75 -23.48 -2.30
CA ASN A 120 -2.88 -23.84 -3.16
C ASN A 120 -4.26 -23.73 -2.49
N THR A 121 -4.41 -22.73 -1.63
CA THR A 121 -5.66 -22.43 -0.92
C THR A 121 -5.89 -20.93 -1.00
N LEU A 122 -7.12 -20.54 -1.33
CA LEU A 122 -7.53 -19.14 -1.35
C LEU A 122 -7.98 -18.73 0.05
N TYR A 123 -7.54 -17.55 0.50
CA TYR A 123 -7.88 -16.97 1.79
C TYR A 123 -8.56 -15.61 1.61
N ALA A 124 -9.53 -15.33 2.46
CA ALA A 124 -10.23 -14.06 2.55
C ALA A 124 -10.14 -13.50 3.96
N GLY A 125 -9.73 -12.24 4.06
CA GLY A 125 -9.69 -11.49 5.30
C GLY A 125 -10.88 -10.55 5.36
N ARG A 126 -11.71 -10.72 6.39
CA ARG A 126 -12.94 -9.97 6.59
C ARG A 126 -13.10 -9.66 8.06
N ARG A 127 -13.21 -8.38 8.43
CA ARG A 127 -13.19 -7.98 9.85
C ARG A 127 -12.00 -8.68 10.53
N ASN A 128 -12.16 -9.15 11.75
CA ASN A 128 -11.20 -9.95 12.47
C ASN A 128 -11.20 -11.45 12.07
N GLU A 129 -11.79 -11.86 10.95
CA GLU A 129 -11.95 -13.26 10.57
C GLU A 129 -11.09 -13.64 9.35
N ILE A 130 -10.56 -14.87 9.37
CA ILE A 130 -9.96 -15.51 8.20
C ILE A 130 -10.86 -16.64 7.74
N TRP A 131 -11.22 -16.56 6.47
CA TRP A 131 -11.93 -17.58 5.73
C TRP A 131 -10.99 -18.20 4.70
N ARG A 132 -11.21 -19.46 4.34
CA ARG A 132 -10.48 -20.11 3.26
C ARG A 132 -11.36 -20.97 2.37
N SER A 133 -10.85 -21.27 1.19
CA SER A 133 -11.39 -22.26 0.27
C SER A 133 -10.27 -23.01 -0.46
N PHE A 134 -10.42 -24.33 -0.59
CA PHE A 134 -9.50 -25.18 -1.36
C PHE A 134 -9.88 -25.31 -2.83
N ASP A 135 -11.16 -25.09 -3.15
CA ASP A 135 -11.75 -25.25 -4.49
C ASP A 135 -12.31 -23.91 -5.03
N GLY A 136 -12.20 -22.83 -4.24
CA GLY A 136 -12.77 -21.52 -4.56
C GLY A 136 -14.29 -21.41 -4.36
N GLU A 137 -14.99 -22.52 -4.07
CA GLU A 137 -16.45 -22.56 -3.94
C GLU A 137 -16.90 -22.77 -2.50
N LYS A 138 -16.26 -23.71 -1.79
CA LYS A 138 -16.61 -24.05 -0.41
C LYS A 138 -15.70 -23.29 0.54
N TRP A 139 -16.33 -22.44 1.34
CA TRP A 139 -15.63 -21.56 2.27
C TRP A 139 -15.86 -21.99 3.71
N GLU A 140 -14.79 -21.97 4.50
CA GLU A 140 -14.83 -22.19 5.94
C GLU A 140 -14.08 -21.08 6.69
N LYS A 141 -14.62 -20.65 7.83
CA LYS A 141 -13.89 -19.79 8.76
C LYS A 141 -12.84 -20.63 9.50
N VAL A 142 -11.58 -20.23 9.43
CA VAL A 142 -10.46 -20.97 10.03
C VAL A 142 -9.84 -20.24 11.22
N PHE A 143 -10.06 -18.93 11.33
CA PHE A 143 -9.52 -18.16 12.42
C PHE A 143 -10.31 -16.89 12.71
N GLU A 144 -10.23 -16.40 13.95
CA GLU A 144 -10.78 -15.13 14.36
C GLU A 144 -9.84 -14.45 15.38
N PHE A 145 -9.49 -13.19 15.13
CA PHE A 145 -8.60 -12.37 15.95
C PHE A 145 -9.36 -11.63 17.06
N ASN A 146 -8.70 -11.37 18.19
CA ASN A 146 -9.35 -10.77 19.37
C ASN A 146 -9.42 -9.23 19.36
N THR A 147 -8.87 -8.56 18.36
CA THR A 147 -8.65 -7.10 18.36
C THR A 147 -9.82 -6.30 17.79
N GLY A 148 -10.75 -6.98 17.12
CA GLY A 148 -11.81 -6.39 16.32
C GLY A 148 -11.31 -5.57 15.13
N LYS A 149 -10.02 -5.66 14.80
CA LYS A 149 -9.44 -5.02 13.61
C LYS A 149 -9.64 -5.88 12.38
N SER A 150 -9.77 -5.21 11.24
CA SER A 150 -9.96 -5.81 9.94
C SER A 150 -8.64 -6.29 9.33
N LEU A 151 -8.67 -7.00 8.22
CA LEU A 151 -7.48 -7.60 7.60
C LEU A 151 -7.32 -7.06 6.19
N TYR A 152 -6.24 -6.31 5.95
CA TYR A 152 -6.10 -5.44 4.77
C TYR A 152 -5.00 -5.89 3.80
N GLN A 153 -4.17 -6.86 4.19
CA GLN A 153 -3.14 -7.40 3.30
C GLN A 153 -2.74 -8.80 3.76
N PHE A 154 -2.65 -9.72 2.80
CA PHE A 154 -1.93 -10.98 2.93
C PHE A 154 -0.63 -10.93 2.12
N PHE A 155 0.36 -11.71 2.52
CA PHE A 155 1.46 -12.11 1.61
C PHE A 155 2.20 -13.33 2.16
N GLU A 156 2.85 -14.07 1.27
CA GLU A 156 3.78 -15.12 1.65
C GLU A 156 5.22 -14.57 1.74
N TYR A 157 5.95 -14.98 2.77
CA TYR A 157 7.39 -14.74 2.87
C TYR A 157 8.08 -15.87 3.64
N ARG A 158 9.16 -16.42 3.07
CA ARG A 158 9.92 -17.55 3.65
C ARG A 158 9.01 -18.70 4.13
N SER A 159 8.06 -19.10 3.28
CA SER A 159 7.12 -20.20 3.53
C SER A 159 6.14 -19.99 4.70
N MET A 160 6.04 -18.76 5.21
CA MET A 160 4.98 -18.35 6.13
C MET A 160 4.03 -17.39 5.42
N PHE A 161 2.76 -17.51 5.75
CA PHE A 161 1.71 -16.61 5.27
C PHE A 161 1.37 -15.60 6.35
N TYR A 162 1.51 -14.33 6.03
CA TYR A 162 1.31 -13.22 6.95
C TYR A 162 0.02 -12.48 6.62
N VAL A 163 -0.61 -11.91 7.65
CA VAL A 163 -1.78 -11.05 7.53
C VAL A 163 -1.64 -9.81 8.41
N PHE A 164 -2.06 -8.67 7.87
CA PHE A 164 -1.84 -7.35 8.44
C PHE A 164 -3.15 -6.70 8.86
N GLU A 165 -3.23 -6.25 10.12
CA GLU A 165 -4.41 -5.57 10.65
C GLU A 165 -4.63 -4.18 10.04
N GLY A 166 -5.82 -3.97 9.51
CA GLY A 166 -6.37 -2.69 9.06
C GLY A 166 -7.18 -1.97 10.15
N GLU A 167 -8.31 -1.41 9.74
CA GLU A 167 -9.16 -0.57 10.58
C GLU A 167 -9.81 -1.31 11.76
N PRO A 168 -10.19 -0.62 12.86
CA PRO A 168 -10.22 0.84 13.04
C PRO A 168 -8.86 1.51 13.16
N ILE A 169 -8.84 2.81 12.85
CA ILE A 169 -7.70 3.72 12.94
C ILE A 169 -7.30 3.93 14.42
N ARG A 170 -6.51 3.01 14.98
CA ARG A 170 -5.99 3.10 16.35
C ARG A 170 -4.77 2.23 16.53
N SER A 171 -3.71 2.72 17.13
CA SER A 171 -2.58 1.86 17.55
C SER A 171 -2.94 1.01 18.77
N PRO A 172 -2.33 -0.17 18.96
CA PRO A 172 -1.38 -0.82 18.06
C PRO A 172 -2.06 -1.59 16.92
N SER A 173 -1.33 -1.86 15.83
CA SER A 173 -1.67 -2.87 14.83
C SER A 173 -0.80 -4.10 14.96
N ARG A 174 -1.38 -5.27 14.70
CA ARG A 174 -0.70 -6.56 14.75
C ARG A 174 -0.54 -7.17 13.38
N VAL A 175 0.42 -8.07 13.30
CA VAL A 175 0.64 -9.00 12.21
C VAL A 175 0.50 -10.39 12.79
N TYR A 176 -0.21 -11.25 12.08
CA TYR A 176 -0.34 -12.67 12.41
C TYR A 176 0.27 -13.49 11.28
N CYS A 177 0.63 -14.72 11.60
CA CYS A 177 1.20 -15.63 10.61
C CYS A 177 0.73 -17.06 10.80
N THR A 178 0.90 -17.85 9.74
CA THR A 178 0.71 -19.30 9.76
C THR A 178 1.75 -19.97 8.86
N GLU A 179 2.18 -21.16 9.26
CA GLU A 179 3.07 -22.01 8.46
C GLU A 179 2.27 -23.03 7.63
N ASN A 180 1.03 -23.32 8.00
CA ASN A 180 0.22 -24.40 7.42
C ASN A 180 -1.14 -23.93 6.89
N GLY A 181 -1.51 -22.66 7.09
CA GLY A 181 -2.78 -22.14 6.60
C GLY A 181 -4.00 -22.51 7.47
N LYS A 182 -3.78 -23.15 8.62
CA LYS A 182 -4.78 -23.62 9.59
C LYS A 182 -4.58 -22.97 10.95
N GLU A 183 -3.36 -23.03 11.45
CA GLU A 183 -2.98 -22.57 12.78
C GLU A 183 -2.35 -21.19 12.66
N TRP A 184 -3.07 -20.18 13.14
CA TRP A 184 -2.63 -18.79 13.11
C TRP A 184 -2.16 -18.36 14.49
N LYS A 185 -1.07 -17.60 14.53
CA LYS A 185 -0.49 -17.04 15.75
C LYS A 185 -0.18 -15.56 15.55
N GLU A 186 -0.26 -14.79 16.62
CA GLU A 186 0.30 -13.43 16.61
C GLU A 186 1.80 -13.53 16.34
N TYR A 187 2.25 -12.78 15.33
CA TYR A 187 3.66 -12.70 14.97
C TYR A 187 4.31 -11.49 15.64
N ARG A 188 3.65 -10.32 15.55
CA ARG A 188 4.19 -9.07 16.08
C ARG A 188 3.13 -7.99 16.29
N GLU A 189 3.32 -7.19 17.33
CA GLU A 189 2.60 -5.95 17.57
C GLU A 189 3.47 -4.72 17.21
N TYR A 190 2.89 -3.77 16.46
CA TYR A 190 3.51 -2.51 16.09
C TYR A 190 2.76 -1.34 16.73
N SER A 191 3.29 -0.85 17.86
CA SER A 191 2.68 0.24 18.65
C SER A 191 2.61 1.60 17.94
N HIS A 192 3.39 1.78 16.88
CA HIS A 192 3.44 3.02 16.10
C HIS A 192 2.56 2.98 14.84
N VAL A 193 2.07 1.79 14.45
CA VAL A 193 1.19 1.62 13.30
C VAL A 193 -0.25 1.62 13.82
N GLU A 194 -1.06 2.53 13.32
CA GLU A 194 -2.48 2.61 13.69
C GLU A 194 -3.33 1.64 12.85
N TRP A 195 -3.00 1.45 11.58
CA TRP A 195 -3.56 0.43 10.67
C TRP A 195 -2.70 0.30 9.41
N PHE A 196 -2.63 -0.92 8.88
CA PHE A 196 -2.08 -1.19 7.56
C PHE A 196 -3.13 -0.91 6.49
N ARG A 197 -2.70 -0.43 5.31
CA ARG A 197 -3.60 -0.02 4.23
C ARG A 197 -2.94 -0.12 2.86
N SER A 198 -3.03 -1.32 2.28
CA SER A 198 -2.57 -1.60 0.92
C SER A 198 -3.64 -2.26 0.04
N HIS A 199 -4.55 -3.07 0.61
CA HIS A 199 -5.70 -3.72 -0.06
C HIS A 199 -5.34 -4.50 -1.35
N SER A 200 -4.06 -4.76 -1.61
CA SER A 200 -3.57 -5.30 -2.87
C SER A 200 -3.60 -6.83 -2.83
N PRO A 201 -3.65 -7.52 -3.99
CA PRO A 201 -3.48 -8.97 -4.04
C PRO A 201 -2.15 -9.39 -3.42
N SER A 202 -2.14 -10.60 -2.84
CA SER A 202 -1.02 -11.07 -2.01
C SER A 202 0.29 -11.28 -2.77
N ASP A 203 0.20 -11.67 -4.03
CA ASP A 203 1.29 -11.91 -4.96
C ASP A 203 1.76 -10.63 -5.68
N ARG A 204 0.88 -9.62 -5.78
CA ARG A 204 1.15 -8.34 -6.46
C ARG A 204 1.76 -7.27 -5.56
N VAL A 205 2.26 -7.66 -4.39
CA VAL A 205 3.02 -6.80 -3.48
C VAL A 205 4.40 -7.37 -3.17
N VAL A 206 4.90 -8.31 -3.97
CA VAL A 206 6.14 -9.04 -3.70
C VAL A 206 7.13 -8.83 -4.84
N LEU A 207 8.34 -8.39 -4.51
CA LEU A 207 9.54 -8.49 -5.36
C LEU A 207 10.55 -9.39 -4.64
N ARG A 208 11.76 -8.91 -4.37
CA ARG A 208 12.71 -9.56 -3.44
C ARG A 208 12.14 -9.70 -2.03
N TYR A 209 11.29 -8.76 -1.63
CA TYR A 209 10.58 -8.72 -0.36
C TYR A 209 9.11 -8.44 -0.63
N PRO A 210 8.18 -8.87 0.25
CA PRO A 210 6.85 -8.30 0.31
C PRO A 210 6.88 -6.84 0.74
N TYR A 211 5.90 -6.07 0.27
CA TYR A 211 5.73 -4.66 0.58
C TYR A 211 4.34 -4.41 1.18
N VAL A 212 4.29 -3.48 2.11
CA VAL A 212 3.04 -3.08 2.77
C VAL A 212 3.09 -1.59 3.08
N ALA A 213 1.92 -0.95 3.11
CA ALA A 213 1.77 0.45 3.44
C ALA A 213 0.89 0.64 4.68
N ASP A 214 1.03 1.80 5.33
CA ASP A 214 0.15 2.21 6.42
C ASP A 214 -0.71 3.42 6.07
N GLY A 215 -1.68 3.68 6.95
CA GLY A 215 -2.60 4.79 6.84
C GLY A 215 -2.02 6.20 6.98
N ARG A 216 -0.74 6.32 7.37
CA ARG A 216 -0.02 7.59 7.52
C ARG A 216 0.84 7.93 6.30
N GLY A 217 0.90 7.03 5.33
CA GLY A 217 1.57 7.24 4.07
C GLY A 217 3.00 6.71 4.03
N ALA A 218 3.37 5.82 4.97
CA ALA A 218 4.63 5.10 4.93
C ALA A 218 4.48 3.80 4.14
N VAL A 219 5.57 3.41 3.46
CA VAL A 219 5.69 2.14 2.75
C VAL A 219 6.92 1.42 3.26
N TYR A 220 6.73 0.14 3.51
CA TYR A 220 7.69 -0.76 4.14
C TYR A 220 7.99 -1.91 3.18
N PHE A 221 9.24 -2.36 3.12
CA PHE A 221 9.52 -3.73 2.75
C PHE A 221 9.56 -4.58 4.02
N PHE A 222 9.20 -5.86 3.91
CA PHE A 222 9.14 -6.77 5.05
C PHE A 222 10.07 -7.97 4.84
N ASP A 223 10.99 -8.18 5.78
CA ASP A 223 11.95 -9.31 5.75
C ASP A 223 11.87 -10.21 6.99
N GLY A 224 10.81 -10.06 7.77
CA GLY A 224 10.68 -10.48 9.16
C GLY A 224 10.45 -9.27 10.08
N GLU A 225 10.92 -8.10 9.67
CA GLU A 225 10.67 -6.79 10.26
C GLU A 225 10.08 -5.82 9.25
N LEU A 226 9.46 -4.73 9.71
CA LEU A 226 9.09 -3.63 8.83
C LEU A 226 10.28 -2.70 8.62
N HIS A 227 10.65 -2.42 7.38
CA HIS A 227 11.68 -1.44 7.06
C HIS A 227 11.12 -0.36 6.17
N LYS A 228 10.97 0.85 6.73
CA LYS A 228 10.42 1.98 5.98
C LYS A 228 11.47 2.51 5.00
N PHE A 229 11.11 2.54 3.72
CA PHE A 229 11.98 3.10 2.67
C PHE A 229 11.35 4.29 1.95
N PHE A 230 10.04 4.49 2.11
CA PHE A 230 9.30 5.58 1.47
C PHE A 230 8.25 6.15 2.42
N GLU A 231 8.05 7.47 2.35
CA GLU A 231 7.06 8.18 3.14
C GLU A 231 6.56 9.41 2.38
N ARG A 232 5.25 9.60 2.36
CA ARG A 232 4.61 10.82 1.89
C ARG A 232 3.53 11.24 2.88
N LYS A 233 3.52 12.50 3.27
CA LYS A 233 2.54 13.08 4.19
C LYS A 233 1.51 13.92 3.45
N GLN A 234 0.23 13.71 3.74
CA GLN A 234 -0.81 14.61 3.28
C GLN A 234 -1.04 15.71 4.33
N VAL A 235 -1.00 16.96 3.89
CA VAL A 235 -1.21 18.12 4.79
C VAL A 235 -2.65 18.18 5.29
N ARG A 236 -3.63 17.82 4.44
CA ARG A 236 -5.06 17.96 4.78
C ARG A 236 -5.62 16.79 5.61
N GLN A 237 -5.14 15.57 5.40
CA GLN A 237 -5.54 14.38 6.15
C GLN A 237 -4.33 13.49 6.43
N PRO A 238 -3.47 13.85 7.40
CA PRO A 238 -2.24 13.12 7.69
C PRO A 238 -2.46 11.70 8.26
N TYR A 239 -3.71 11.35 8.58
CA TYR A 239 -4.14 10.09 9.20
C TYR A 239 -5.18 9.34 8.35
N ASN A 240 -5.28 9.59 7.05
CA ASN A 240 -6.19 8.84 6.18
C ASN A 240 -5.60 8.73 4.77
N VAL A 241 -4.30 8.47 4.69
CA VAL A 241 -3.66 8.20 3.42
C VAL A 241 -3.99 6.78 3.04
N ALA A 242 -4.56 6.55 1.85
CA ALA A 242 -4.54 5.22 1.27
C ALA A 242 -3.44 5.15 0.21
N ILE A 243 -2.72 4.03 0.26
CA ILE A 243 -1.67 3.69 -0.67
C ILE A 243 -2.07 2.37 -1.32
N ARG A 244 -1.97 2.28 -2.64
CA ARG A 244 -1.97 0.99 -3.33
C ARG A 244 -0.57 0.66 -3.77
N LEU A 245 -0.22 -0.60 -3.55
CA LEU A 245 1.05 -1.17 -3.98
C LEU A 245 0.77 -2.19 -5.07
N LYS A 246 1.55 -2.14 -6.16
CA LYS A 246 1.38 -3.11 -7.24
C LYS A 246 2.69 -3.42 -7.90
N THR A 247 3.03 -4.69 -7.99
CA THR A 247 4.19 -5.14 -8.74
C THR A 247 3.82 -5.48 -10.17
N PHE A 248 4.75 -5.20 -11.06
CA PHE A 248 4.73 -5.63 -12.46
C PHE A 248 6.17 -5.70 -12.93
N GLU A 249 6.56 -6.87 -13.46
CA GLU A 249 7.98 -7.21 -13.69
C GLU A 249 8.77 -6.98 -12.38
N ASP A 250 9.95 -6.37 -12.46
CA ASP A 250 10.83 -6.12 -11.32
C ASP A 250 10.58 -4.77 -10.63
N ARG A 251 9.42 -4.14 -10.87
CA ARG A 251 9.08 -2.80 -10.37
C ARG A 251 7.90 -2.84 -9.42
N LEU A 252 7.95 -1.96 -8.42
CA LEU A 252 6.84 -1.70 -7.50
C LEU A 252 6.27 -0.31 -7.77
N PHE A 253 5.01 -0.27 -8.22
CA PHE A 253 4.23 0.97 -8.27
C PHE A 253 3.66 1.28 -6.89
N ILE A 254 3.78 2.54 -6.49
CA ILE A 254 3.28 3.09 -5.24
C ILE A 254 2.31 4.22 -5.61
N VAL A 255 1.02 3.93 -5.50
CA VAL A 255 -0.05 4.88 -5.76
C VAL A 255 -0.39 5.58 -4.46
N TYR A 256 -0.23 6.89 -4.45
CA TYR A 256 -0.47 7.74 -3.30
C TYR A 256 -1.65 8.66 -3.56
N GLY A 257 -2.57 8.80 -2.62
CA GLY A 257 -3.71 9.72 -2.75
C GLY A 257 -5.09 9.06 -2.78
N ALA A 258 -5.20 7.83 -2.31
CA ALA A 258 -6.40 6.99 -2.41
C ALA A 258 -7.31 7.04 -1.15
N GLY A 259 -7.21 8.08 -0.31
CA GLY A 259 -7.97 8.18 0.94
C GLY A 259 -9.45 8.51 0.73
N THR A 260 -10.34 7.72 1.33
CA THR A 260 -11.79 7.99 1.35
C THR A 260 -12.10 9.38 1.92
N CYS A 261 -12.99 10.12 1.26
CA CYS A 261 -13.58 11.38 1.76
C CYS A 261 -12.60 12.58 1.91
N ALA A 262 -11.58 12.69 1.06
CA ALA A 262 -10.67 13.84 1.07
C ALA A 262 -10.29 14.31 -0.34
N PRO A 263 -10.11 15.63 -0.57
CA PRO A 263 -9.41 16.12 -1.75
C PRO A 263 -7.92 15.76 -1.63
N ALA A 264 -7.55 14.62 -2.18
CA ALA A 264 -6.16 14.17 -2.30
C ALA A 264 -5.63 14.47 -3.70
N ARG A 265 -4.41 15.04 -3.77
CA ARG A 265 -3.64 15.03 -5.01
C ARG A 265 -3.03 13.64 -5.16
N GLY A 266 -3.38 12.96 -6.23
CA GLY A 266 -2.80 11.67 -6.58
C GLY A 266 -1.35 11.82 -7.01
N GLU A 267 -0.50 10.90 -6.58
CA GLU A 267 0.85 10.73 -7.09
C GLU A 267 1.06 9.26 -7.43
N VAL A 268 1.71 8.99 -8.56
CA VAL A 268 2.12 7.64 -8.93
C VAL A 268 3.63 7.61 -8.87
N TRP A 269 4.16 6.76 -8.00
CA TRP A 269 5.59 6.54 -7.83
C TRP A 269 5.97 5.14 -8.28
N VAL A 270 7.24 4.96 -8.60
CA VAL A 270 7.84 3.69 -8.93
C VAL A 270 9.10 3.49 -8.12
N TRP A 271 9.22 2.30 -7.56
CA TRP A 271 10.45 1.75 -7.01
C TRP A 271 11.01 0.77 -8.03
N ASP A 272 12.21 1.10 -8.53
CA ASP A 272 12.90 0.39 -9.60
C ASP A 272 14.36 0.20 -9.16
N GLU A 273 14.71 -1.01 -8.73
CA GLU A 273 16.06 -1.37 -8.26
C GLU A 273 16.73 -0.32 -7.35
N TYR A 274 16.09 0.03 -6.23
CA TYR A 274 16.58 1.04 -5.25
C TYR A 274 16.44 2.50 -5.66
N LYS A 275 15.97 2.77 -6.88
CA LYS A 275 15.63 4.12 -7.32
C LYS A 275 14.15 4.38 -7.07
N CYS A 276 13.86 5.35 -6.21
CA CYS A 276 12.51 5.88 -6.05
C CYS A 276 12.32 7.08 -6.99
N SER A 277 11.29 7.02 -7.83
CA SER A 277 10.95 8.09 -8.77
C SER A 277 9.44 8.30 -8.83
N ARG A 278 9.01 9.53 -9.13
CA ARG A 278 7.63 9.87 -9.42
C ARG A 278 7.39 9.79 -10.92
N ILE A 279 6.34 9.09 -11.33
CA ILE A 279 5.87 9.05 -12.72
C ILE A 279 5.06 10.31 -13.02
N LEU A 280 4.09 10.63 -12.15
CA LEU A 280 3.22 11.79 -12.32
C LEU A 280 2.54 12.22 -11.02
N SER A 281 1.91 13.39 -11.06
CA SER A 281 0.98 13.88 -10.05
C SER A 281 -0.26 14.47 -10.72
N LEU A 282 -1.43 14.20 -10.14
CA LEU A 282 -2.74 14.61 -10.66
C LEU A 282 -3.48 15.48 -9.64
N PRO A 283 -4.37 16.37 -10.10
CA PRO A 283 -5.16 17.23 -9.22
C PRO A 283 -6.29 16.49 -8.49
N PHE A 284 -6.57 15.24 -8.84
CA PHE A 284 -7.56 14.34 -8.23
C PHE A 284 -6.87 13.11 -7.62
N GLY A 285 -7.59 12.34 -6.81
CA GLY A 285 -7.07 11.15 -6.14
C GLY A 285 -6.85 10.03 -7.14
N VAL A 286 -5.72 9.33 -7.04
CA VAL A 286 -5.47 8.09 -7.78
C VAL A 286 -5.62 6.95 -6.79
N TYR A 287 -6.53 6.03 -7.10
CA TYR A 287 -7.00 4.98 -6.21
C TYR A 287 -6.38 3.63 -6.47
N ASP A 288 -6.05 3.35 -7.72
CA ASP A 288 -5.36 2.13 -8.12
C ASP A 288 -4.61 2.38 -9.43
N VAL A 289 -3.67 1.50 -9.72
CA VAL A 289 -2.92 1.44 -10.98
C VAL A 289 -3.04 0.03 -11.54
N GLU A 290 -3.05 -0.14 -12.85
CA GLU A 290 -2.94 -1.44 -13.48
C GLU A 290 -2.10 -1.36 -14.75
N VAL A 291 -1.38 -2.42 -15.06
CA VAL A 291 -0.68 -2.57 -16.35
C VAL A 291 -1.51 -3.46 -17.26
N PHE A 292 -1.85 -2.96 -18.44
CA PHE A 292 -2.62 -3.71 -19.43
C PHE A 292 -2.23 -3.25 -20.84
N GLY A 293 -2.08 -4.18 -21.79
CA GLY A 293 -1.78 -3.85 -23.19
C GLY A 293 -0.56 -2.94 -23.42
N GLY A 294 0.44 -2.95 -22.53
CA GLY A 294 1.63 -2.08 -22.63
C GLY A 294 1.42 -0.64 -22.12
N TYR A 295 0.28 -0.36 -21.48
CA TYR A 295 -0.04 0.92 -20.86
C TYR A 295 -0.23 0.78 -19.36
N LEU A 296 -0.10 1.91 -18.66
CA LEU A 296 -0.53 2.07 -17.28
C LEU A 296 -1.93 2.69 -17.28
N TYR A 297 -2.83 2.12 -16.51
CA TYR A 297 -4.18 2.60 -16.28
C TYR A 297 -4.32 3.05 -14.84
N LEU A 298 -4.95 4.19 -14.62
CA LEU A 298 -5.12 4.80 -13.30
C LEU A 298 -6.61 4.95 -12.99
N ALA A 299 -7.07 4.33 -11.90
CA ALA A 299 -8.39 4.62 -11.34
C ALA A 299 -8.30 5.95 -10.61
N CYS A 300 -9.08 6.93 -11.05
CA CYS A 300 -8.98 8.30 -10.60
C CYS A 300 -10.34 8.79 -10.11
N ASN A 301 -10.40 9.40 -8.93
CA ASN A 301 -11.64 9.86 -8.32
C ASN A 301 -11.52 11.34 -7.93
N ASN A 302 -12.39 12.18 -8.47
CA ASN A 302 -12.37 13.63 -8.26
C ASN A 302 -13.33 14.06 -7.15
N TRP A 303 -12.79 14.60 -6.06
CA TRP A 303 -13.57 14.95 -4.87
C TRP A 303 -14.28 16.31 -5.01
N SER A 304 -15.60 16.31 -4.84
CA SER A 304 -16.38 17.53 -4.71
C SER A 304 -16.40 17.99 -3.26
N GLN A 305 -16.28 19.29 -3.05
CA GLN A 305 -16.19 19.92 -1.73
C GLN A 305 -17.41 19.70 -0.81
N VAL A 306 -18.41 18.93 -1.25
CA VAL A 306 -19.69 18.69 -0.60
C VAL A 306 -19.82 17.24 -0.07
N GLY A 307 -18.70 16.51 0.07
CA GLY A 307 -18.71 15.20 0.75
C GLY A 307 -18.86 13.99 -0.18
N GLY A 308 -18.15 13.96 -1.30
CA GLY A 308 -18.12 12.79 -2.20
C GLY A 308 -17.47 13.08 -3.55
N PHE A 309 -17.21 12.05 -4.35
CA PHE A 309 -16.54 12.14 -5.64
C PHE A 309 -17.51 12.43 -6.78
N CYS A 310 -17.45 13.60 -7.42
CA CYS A 310 -18.38 13.95 -8.49
C CYS A 310 -18.01 13.35 -9.86
N GLU A 311 -16.83 12.78 -9.99
CA GLU A 311 -16.37 12.19 -11.26
C GLU A 311 -15.39 11.06 -10.98
N SER A 312 -15.67 9.90 -11.59
CA SER A 312 -14.78 8.74 -11.61
C SER A 312 -14.20 8.59 -13.02
N LEU A 313 -12.89 8.43 -13.12
CA LEU A 313 -12.14 8.44 -14.37
C LEU A 313 -11.21 7.23 -14.43
N VAL A 314 -11.03 6.68 -15.64
CA VAL A 314 -9.85 5.85 -15.94
C VAL A 314 -8.97 6.62 -16.89
N ILE A 315 -7.71 6.80 -16.48
CA ILE A 315 -6.69 7.49 -17.28
C ILE A 315 -5.66 6.48 -17.75
N ARG A 316 -5.47 6.43 -19.06
CA ARG A 316 -4.43 5.67 -19.73
C ARG A 316 -3.20 6.55 -19.92
N ILE A 317 -2.03 6.00 -19.59
CA ILE A 317 -0.74 6.65 -19.80
C ILE A 317 0.25 5.65 -20.44
N PRO A 318 1.14 6.09 -21.33
CA PRO A 318 2.18 5.22 -21.87
C PRO A 318 3.08 4.67 -20.76
N ALA A 319 3.45 3.39 -20.81
CA ALA A 319 4.32 2.78 -19.79
C ALA A 319 5.75 3.38 -19.78
N HIS A 320 6.17 4.04 -20.87
CA HIS A 320 7.51 4.62 -21.04
C HIS A 320 7.62 6.10 -20.63
N LEU A 321 6.82 6.56 -19.66
CA LEU A 321 6.90 7.94 -19.19
C LEU A 321 8.24 8.27 -18.52
N LYS A 322 8.64 9.55 -18.65
CA LYS A 322 9.83 10.08 -18.00
C LYS A 322 9.66 10.08 -16.48
N TYR A 323 10.66 9.53 -15.79
CA TYR A 323 10.73 9.56 -14.33
C TYR A 323 11.23 10.91 -13.82
N GLU A 324 10.56 11.43 -12.80
CA GLU A 324 11.01 12.57 -12.01
C GLU A 324 11.55 12.07 -10.67
N GLN A 325 12.57 12.72 -10.13
CA GLN A 325 13.03 12.48 -8.75
C GLN A 325 12.86 13.76 -7.94
N PRO A 326 11.61 14.11 -7.59
CA PRO A 326 11.36 15.29 -6.77
C PRO A 326 12.00 15.11 -5.38
N PRO A 327 12.22 16.22 -4.64
CA PRO A 327 12.80 16.13 -3.32
C PRO A 327 11.97 15.25 -2.37
N LEU A 328 12.65 14.45 -1.56
CA LEU A 328 12.06 13.61 -0.53
C LEU A 328 12.61 14.00 0.84
N ALA A 329 11.72 14.02 1.84
CA ALA A 329 12.08 14.17 3.23
C ALA A 329 11.55 12.94 3.99
N LEU A 330 12.46 12.09 4.43
CA LEU A 330 12.14 10.81 5.04
C LEU A 330 12.51 10.87 6.52
N SER A 331 11.55 10.59 7.41
CA SER A 331 11.86 10.45 8.83
C SER A 331 12.61 9.15 9.08
N LEU A 332 13.69 9.20 9.87
CA LEU A 332 14.46 8.01 10.21
C LEU A 332 13.69 7.13 11.18
N THR A 333 13.65 5.85 10.86
CA THR A 333 12.99 4.80 11.63
C THR A 333 13.99 3.69 11.95
N ALA A 334 13.64 2.79 12.87
CA ALA A 334 14.29 1.51 13.07
C ALA A 334 13.19 0.45 13.27
N ASN A 335 13.16 -0.55 12.39
CA ASN A 335 12.08 -1.54 12.30
C ASN A 335 10.71 -0.86 12.13
N GLY A 336 10.65 0.19 11.30
CA GLY A 336 9.48 1.03 11.03
C GLY A 336 9.21 2.10 12.10
N ILE A 337 9.80 1.96 13.28
CA ILE A 337 9.53 2.83 14.43
C ILE A 337 10.27 4.17 14.30
N PRO A 338 9.59 5.33 14.32
CA PRO A 338 10.27 6.63 14.27
C PRO A 338 11.26 6.81 15.42
N LEU A 339 12.49 7.23 15.11
CA LEU A 339 13.52 7.41 16.15
C LEU A 339 13.23 8.58 17.10
N SER A 340 12.45 9.56 16.65
CA SER A 340 12.11 10.74 17.46
C SER A 340 11.11 10.47 18.60
N SER A 341 10.50 9.28 18.64
CA SER A 341 9.50 8.93 19.66
C SER A 341 10.04 8.04 20.78
N LYS A 342 11.34 7.71 20.77
CA LYS A 342 11.93 6.76 21.73
C LYS A 342 13.12 7.32 22.51
N ILE A 343 13.21 6.86 23.75
CA ILE A 343 14.47 6.81 24.51
C ILE A 343 15.07 5.42 24.27
N LEU A 344 16.31 5.38 23.81
CA LEU A 344 16.95 4.21 23.25
C LEU A 344 18.16 3.85 24.11
N ARG A 345 18.16 2.67 24.73
CA ARG A 345 19.21 2.29 25.71
C ARG A 345 20.38 1.54 25.10
N GLU A 346 20.33 1.27 23.80
CA GLU A 346 21.29 0.43 23.08
C GLU A 346 21.68 1.09 21.75
N THR A 347 22.73 0.54 21.12
CA THR A 347 23.11 0.91 19.77
C THR A 347 22.01 0.54 18.79
N ILE A 348 21.63 1.46 17.90
CA ILE A 348 20.51 1.25 16.98
C ILE A 348 20.94 1.49 15.55
N THR A 349 20.50 0.60 14.69
CA THR A 349 20.63 0.75 13.25
C THR A 349 19.30 1.23 12.68
N THR A 350 19.33 2.28 11.86
CA THR A 350 18.13 2.78 11.20
C THR A 350 17.69 1.85 10.09
N ASP A 351 16.42 1.96 9.70
CA ASP A 351 15.95 1.46 8.42
C ASP A 351 16.74 2.13 7.29
N PRO A 352 17.00 1.39 6.20
CA PRO A 352 17.78 1.91 5.10
C PRO A 352 16.97 2.88 4.23
N VAL A 353 17.62 3.98 3.86
CA VAL A 353 17.07 5.07 3.03
C VAL A 353 17.60 4.94 1.60
N PRO A 354 16.74 4.96 0.57
CA PRO A 354 17.20 4.91 -0.82
C PRO A 354 17.88 6.20 -1.22
N VAL A 355 19.12 6.13 -1.68
CA VAL A 355 19.92 7.31 -2.05
C VAL A 355 20.34 7.32 -3.52
N MET A 356 20.07 6.24 -4.26
CA MET A 356 20.43 6.12 -5.66
C MET A 356 19.71 7.16 -6.53
N GLY A 357 20.48 7.87 -7.36
CA GLY A 357 19.97 8.87 -8.31
C GLY A 357 19.72 10.26 -7.72
N TYR A 358 19.84 10.45 -6.40
CA TYR A 358 19.80 11.78 -5.77
C TYR A 358 21.21 12.38 -5.72
N ARG A 359 21.37 13.67 -6.03
CA ARG A 359 22.69 14.33 -5.97
C ARG A 359 22.96 14.96 -4.61
N ARG A 360 21.94 15.52 -3.98
CA ARG A 360 22.01 16.14 -2.66
C ARG A 360 21.33 15.23 -1.64
N LYS A 361 22.11 14.78 -0.66
CA LYS A 361 21.69 13.82 0.37
C LYS A 361 22.14 14.38 1.71
N THR A 362 21.21 14.85 2.53
CA THR A 362 21.54 15.50 3.80
C THR A 362 20.79 14.86 4.95
N LEU A 363 21.54 14.40 5.96
CA LEU A 363 21.01 13.96 7.23
C LEU A 363 20.89 15.15 8.18
N TYR A 364 19.72 15.30 8.80
CA TYR A 364 19.47 16.23 9.89
C TYR A 364 19.13 15.45 11.16
N LEU A 365 19.93 15.64 12.21
CA LEU A 365 19.70 15.09 13.54
C LEU A 365 19.66 16.21 14.58
N TYR A 366 18.79 16.07 15.58
CA TYR A 366 18.83 16.90 16.78
C TYR A 366 18.85 15.99 18.01
N PRO A 367 20.05 15.58 18.49
CA PRO A 367 20.16 14.63 19.57
C PRO A 367 20.09 15.29 20.95
N LYS A 368 19.51 14.59 21.91
CA LYS A 368 19.42 14.98 23.32
C LYS A 368 20.59 14.48 24.16
N THR A 369 21.43 13.63 23.57
CA THR A 369 22.69 13.12 24.13
C THR A 369 23.81 13.29 23.10
N ASN A 370 25.07 13.16 23.51
CA ASN A 370 26.15 13.03 22.55
C ASN A 370 26.07 11.65 21.89
N LEU A 371 26.29 11.57 20.59
CA LEU A 371 26.28 10.29 19.87
C LEU A 371 27.38 10.22 18.83
N THR A 372 27.80 8.99 18.53
CA THR A 372 28.59 8.65 17.35
C THR A 372 27.66 8.03 16.32
N LEU A 373 27.71 8.55 15.10
CA LEU A 373 26.98 8.07 13.95
C LEU A 373 27.95 7.30 13.07
N VAL A 374 27.71 6.01 12.89
CA VAL A 374 28.40 5.20 11.87
C VAL A 374 27.50 5.18 10.64
N VAL A 375 28.00 5.72 9.53
CA VAL A 375 27.29 5.80 8.26
C VAL A 375 27.62 4.53 7.48
N GLU A 376 26.61 3.72 7.21
CA GLU A 376 26.74 2.49 6.43
C GLU A 376 26.03 2.65 5.09
N VAL A 377 26.66 2.17 4.03
CA VAL A 377 26.18 2.32 2.65
C VAL A 377 26.06 0.95 2.01
N LEU A 378 24.92 0.69 1.38
CA LEU A 378 24.75 -0.46 0.52
C LEU A 378 25.40 -0.15 -0.82
N SER A 379 26.52 -0.80 -1.09
CA SER A 379 27.28 -0.63 -2.33
C SER A 379 26.46 -1.05 -3.55
N VAL A 380 26.90 -0.62 -4.73
CA VAL A 380 26.28 -1.05 -6.00
C VAL A 380 26.41 -2.57 -6.19
N ASN A 381 27.38 -3.22 -5.53
CA ASN A 381 27.57 -4.67 -5.59
C ASN A 381 26.69 -5.43 -4.57
N GLY A 382 26.00 -4.71 -3.66
CA GLY A 382 25.05 -5.32 -2.72
C GLY A 382 25.59 -5.57 -1.31
N ASP A 383 26.76 -5.04 -0.98
CA ASP A 383 27.37 -5.19 0.35
C ASP A 383 27.20 -3.92 1.20
N TRP A 384 26.91 -4.09 2.49
CA TRP A 384 26.92 -2.99 3.45
C TRP A 384 28.35 -2.70 3.90
N LEU A 385 28.80 -1.46 3.67
CA LEU A 385 30.14 -0.99 4.02
C LEU A 385 30.05 0.19 4.98
N VAL A 386 30.94 0.23 5.98
CA VAL A 386 31.12 1.42 6.81
C VAL A 386 31.82 2.49 5.95
N TYR A 387 31.15 3.61 5.75
CA TYR A 387 31.64 4.71 4.94
C TYR A 387 32.30 5.81 5.79
N ASP A 388 31.65 6.20 6.89
CA ASP A 388 32.14 7.27 7.75
C ASP A 388 31.72 7.06 9.21
N ARG A 389 32.40 7.75 10.13
CA ARG A 389 32.09 7.80 11.56
C ARG A 389 32.21 9.21 12.08
N VAL A 390 31.05 9.82 12.38
CA VAL A 390 30.95 11.23 12.77
C VAL A 390 30.33 11.39 14.16
N LYS A 391 30.68 12.47 14.87
CA LYS A 391 30.15 12.76 16.21
C LYS A 391 29.13 13.87 16.14
N ALA A 392 27.95 13.64 16.71
CA ALA A 392 26.93 14.66 16.90
C ALA A 392 26.87 15.07 18.38
N ARG A 393 26.80 16.40 18.62
CA ARG A 393 26.78 16.97 19.96
C ARG A 393 25.35 17.10 20.47
N ARG A 394 25.18 16.91 21.77
CA ARG A 394 23.94 17.11 22.51
C ARG A 394 23.37 18.52 22.29
N GLU A 395 22.04 18.60 22.14
CA GLU A 395 21.24 19.83 22.04
C GLU A 395 21.66 20.77 20.90
N ALA A 396 22.29 20.23 19.86
CA ALA A 396 22.71 20.96 18.67
C ALA A 396 22.11 20.35 17.41
N LEU A 397 21.73 21.18 16.43
CA LEU A 397 21.41 20.68 15.10
C LEU A 397 22.69 20.11 14.48
N PHE A 398 22.65 18.84 14.14
CA PHE A 398 23.70 18.16 13.40
C PHE A 398 23.24 17.98 11.95
N GLU A 399 24.01 18.54 11.04
CA GLU A 399 23.83 18.39 9.60
C GLU A 399 25.01 17.60 9.03
N TYR A 400 24.71 16.57 8.25
CA TYR A 400 25.72 15.75 7.60
C TYR A 400 25.35 15.54 6.13
N SER A 401 26.21 16.02 5.24
CA SER A 401 26.11 15.73 3.81
C SER A 401 26.64 14.32 3.55
N ILE A 402 25.81 13.47 2.96
CA ILE A 402 26.13 12.08 2.66
C ILE A 402 26.81 12.06 1.27
N PRO A 403 28.16 12.00 1.19
CA PRO A 403 28.88 12.22 -0.06
C PRO A 403 28.95 10.97 -0.94
N CYS A 404 28.56 9.82 -0.39
CA CYS A 404 28.74 8.53 -1.03
C CYS A 404 27.70 8.26 -2.13
N GLU A 405 28.16 7.59 -3.18
CA GLU A 405 27.28 6.87 -4.09
C GLU A 405 26.99 5.46 -3.58
N GLY A 406 25.75 5.02 -3.75
CA GLY A 406 25.26 3.75 -3.21
C GLY A 406 23.78 3.55 -3.51
N ARG A 407 23.30 2.34 -3.27
CA ARG A 407 21.88 1.97 -3.40
C ARG A 407 21.08 2.58 -2.26
N MET A 408 21.52 2.33 -1.04
CA MET A 408 20.86 2.77 0.19
C MET A 408 21.90 3.22 1.21
N VAL A 409 21.47 4.04 2.18
CA VAL A 409 22.25 4.40 3.36
C VAL A 409 21.48 4.03 4.62
N ARG A 410 22.17 3.62 5.67
CA ARG A 410 21.59 3.51 7.01
C ARG A 410 22.59 4.03 8.02
N PHE A 411 22.12 4.28 9.23
CA PHE A 411 22.97 4.83 10.27
C PHE A 411 22.93 3.94 11.51
N ARG A 412 24.10 3.62 12.05
CA ARG A 412 24.21 3.03 13.38
C ARG A 412 24.54 4.13 14.39
N LEU A 413 23.62 4.36 15.31
CA LEU A 413 23.69 5.38 16.34
C LEU A 413 24.22 4.74 17.63
N GLU A 414 25.36 5.23 18.09
CA GLU A 414 26.08 4.72 19.27
C GLU A 414 26.16 5.84 20.33
N SER A 415 25.73 5.55 21.56
CA SER A 415 25.74 6.51 22.67
C SER A 415 26.02 5.76 23.97
N SER A 416 26.78 6.38 24.87
CA SER A 416 27.01 5.89 26.24
C SER A 416 25.84 6.23 27.18
N GLU A 417 24.96 7.12 26.77
CA GLU A 417 23.74 7.52 27.48
C GLU A 417 22.49 7.05 26.72
N PRO A 418 21.33 6.92 27.37
CA PRO A 418 20.07 6.66 26.68
C PRO A 418 19.82 7.69 25.58
N LEU A 419 19.83 7.23 24.33
CA LEU A 419 19.72 8.05 23.15
C LEU A 419 18.28 8.55 22.98
N ALA A 420 18.12 9.86 22.88
CA ALA A 420 16.85 10.48 22.55
C ALA A 420 17.10 11.50 21.44
N LEU A 421 16.21 11.51 20.44
CA LEU A 421 16.30 12.43 19.31
C LEU A 421 15.04 13.28 19.26
N ARG A 422 15.17 14.58 19.03
CA ARG A 422 14.01 15.46 18.77
C ARG A 422 13.58 15.37 17.31
N HIS A 423 14.57 15.33 16.43
CA HIS A 423 14.39 15.29 14.99
C HIS A 423 15.42 14.33 14.37
N ALA A 424 14.99 13.56 13.39
CA ALA A 424 15.85 12.65 12.64
C ALA A 424 15.27 12.47 11.23
N TYR A 425 15.87 13.12 10.24
CA TYR A 425 15.37 13.14 8.87
C TYR A 425 16.51 13.06 7.86
N VAL A 426 16.26 12.39 6.74
CA VAL A 426 17.10 12.49 5.55
C VAL A 426 16.35 13.27 4.48
N TYR A 427 17.00 14.30 3.95
CA TYR A 427 16.53 15.07 2.81
C TYR A 427 17.30 14.66 1.55
N LEU A 428 16.56 14.35 0.50
CA LEU A 428 17.08 13.91 -0.80
C LEU A 428 16.60 14.87 -1.88
N SER A 429 17.49 15.34 -2.75
CA SER A 429 17.14 16.20 -3.89
C SER A 429 18.14 16.04 -5.06
N GLN A 430 17.76 16.56 -6.22
CA GLN A 430 18.59 16.59 -7.44
C GLN A 430 19.72 17.61 -7.40
#